data_AF-A0A2N7JQF1-F1
#
_entry.id   AF-A0A2N7JQF1-F1
#
_cell.length_a   1.000
_cell.length_b   1.000
_cell.length_c   1.000
_cell.angle_alpha   90.00
_cell.angle_beta   90.00
_cell.angle_gamma   90.00
#
_symmetry.space_group_name_H-M   'P 1'
#
loop_
_entity.id
_entity.type
_entity.pdbx_description
1 polymer ?
#
loop_
_entity_poly.entity_id
_entity_poly.type
_entity_poly.pdbx_seq_one_letter_code
_entity_poly.pdbx_strand_id
1 'polypeptide(L)' 'MFDTITALRMATSNYGRLFEMSTYQPPYQEGKLGQIIEGAYADLLIIDGNPLEGVACVANTETQKLIMKDGKVYKNSL' A
#
# COMPACT_ATOMS: atom_id res chain seq x y z
N MET A 1 14.80 -14.56 -7.18
CA MET A 1 14.59 -13.27 -6.48
C MET A 1 13.66 -12.45 -7.37
N PHE A 2 12.55 -11.93 -6.83
CA PHE A 2 11.65 -11.07 -7.61
C PHE A 2 12.28 -9.69 -7.79
N ASP A 3 11.96 -9.02 -8.89
CA ASP A 3 12.34 -7.61 -9.06
C ASP A 3 11.53 -6.70 -8.11
N THR A 4 12.02 -5.48 -7.95
CA THR A 4 11.48 -4.52 -7.00
C THR A 4 10.03 -4.15 -7.30
N ILE A 5 9.68 -3.94 -8.57
CA ILE A 5 8.31 -3.57 -8.96
C ILE A 5 7.33 -4.72 -8.72
N THR A 6 7.75 -5.96 -8.94
CA THR A 6 6.95 -7.16 -8.65
C THR A 6 6.73 -7.28 -7.16
N ALA A 7 7.75 -7.07 -6.32
CA ALA A 7 7.60 -7.06 -4.87
C ALA A 7 6.60 -6.00 -4.38
N LEU A 8 6.67 -4.78 -4.94
CA LEU A 8 5.72 -3.71 -4.61
C LEU A 8 4.28 -4.06 -5.03
N ARG A 9 4.08 -4.64 -6.21
CA ARG A 9 2.75 -5.11 -6.66
C ARG A 9 2.20 -6.22 -5.78
N MET A 10 3.05 -7.17 -5.37
CA MET A 10 2.70 -8.23 -4.43
C MET A 10 2.21 -7.68 -3.09
N ALA A 11 2.86 -6.63 -2.57
CA ALA A 11 2.50 -6.00 -1.30
C ALA A 11 1.33 -5.00 -1.38
N THR A 12 0.83 -4.69 -2.59
CA THR A 12 -0.22 -3.68 -2.81
C THR A 12 -1.39 -4.28 -3.61
N SER A 13 -1.53 -3.91 -4.89
CA SER A 13 -2.64 -4.29 -5.77
C SER A 13 -2.94 -5.80 -5.81
N ASN A 14 -1.91 -6.67 -5.82
CA ASN A 14 -2.14 -8.11 -5.83
C ASN A 14 -2.70 -8.62 -4.51
N TYR A 15 -2.27 -8.05 -3.38
CA TYR A 15 -2.81 -8.39 -2.07
C TYR A 15 -4.26 -7.94 -1.95
N GLY A 16 -4.59 -6.75 -2.46
CA GLY A 16 -5.97 -6.29 -2.58
C GLY A 16 -6.83 -7.24 -3.39
N ARG A 17 -6.35 -7.68 -4.56
CA ARG A 17 -7.03 -8.67 -5.40
C ARG A 17 -7.23 -10.01 -4.69
N LEU A 18 -6.29 -10.44 -3.85
CA LEU A 18 -6.44 -11.68 -3.08
C LEU A 18 -7.62 -11.61 -2.10
N PHE A 19 -7.84 -10.46 -1.45
CA PHE A 19 -9.00 -10.26 -0.57
C PHE A 19 -10.34 -10.27 -1.33
N GLU A 20 -10.36 -9.79 -2.57
CA GLU A 20 -11.55 -9.85 -3.42
C GLU A 20 -11.93 -11.31 -3.77
N MET A 21 -10.96 -12.23 -3.72
CA MET A 21 -11.14 -13.64 -4.05
C MET A 21 -11.34 -14.53 -2.82
N SER A 22 -11.14 -14.01 -1.59
CA SER A 22 -10.99 -14.86 -0.41
C SER A 22 -12.31 -15.41 0.15
N THR A 23 -13.44 -14.79 -0.16
CA THR A 23 -14.76 -15.16 0.39
C THR A 23 -15.90 -14.82 -0.57
N TYR A 24 -17.10 -15.37 -0.33
CA TYR A 24 -18.32 -14.99 -1.05
C TYR A 24 -18.70 -13.51 -0.84
N GLN A 25 -18.36 -12.96 0.34
CA GLN A 25 -18.49 -11.54 0.66
C GLN A 25 -17.12 -11.03 1.13
N PRO A 26 -16.35 -10.35 0.27
CA PRO A 26 -15.02 -9.87 0.64
C PRO A 26 -15.13 -8.86 1.81
N PRO A 27 -14.13 -8.82 2.70
CA PRO A 27 -14.17 -7.96 3.89
C PRO A 27 -14.10 -6.46 3.57
N TYR A 28 -13.56 -6.11 2.40
CA TYR A 28 -13.43 -4.73 1.92
C TYR A 28 -14.37 -4.55 0.73
N GLN A 29 -15.50 -3.86 0.97
CA GLN A 29 -16.61 -3.76 0.00
C GLN A 29 -16.71 -2.40 -0.66
N GLU A 30 -16.18 -1.35 -0.02
CA GLU A 30 -16.40 0.03 -0.43
C GLU A 30 -15.49 0.45 -1.59
N GLY A 31 -14.32 -0.19 -1.72
CA GLY A 31 -13.31 0.22 -2.68
C GLY A 31 -12.18 -0.79 -2.88
N LYS A 32 -11.33 -0.51 -3.87
CA LYS A 32 -10.12 -1.29 -4.12
C LYS A 32 -9.08 -1.06 -3.04
N LEU A 33 -8.31 -2.09 -2.71
CA LEU A 33 -7.13 -2.01 -1.84
C LEU A 33 -5.83 -1.95 -2.65
N GLY A 34 -4.84 -1.24 -2.11
CA GLY A 34 -3.48 -1.21 -2.65
C GLY A 34 -3.37 -0.56 -4.04
N GLN A 35 -4.31 0.33 -4.40
CA GLN A 35 -4.34 1.04 -5.68
C GLN A 35 -4.63 2.52 -5.45
N ILE A 36 -3.95 3.39 -6.20
CA ILE A 36 -4.18 4.84 -6.19
C ILE A 36 -5.10 5.18 -7.36
N ILE A 37 -6.41 5.02 -7.13
CA ILE A 37 -7.48 5.32 -8.08
C ILE A 37 -8.67 5.92 -7.31
N GLU A 38 -9.54 6.65 -8.02
CA GLU A 38 -10.78 7.15 -7.42
C GLU A 38 -11.65 6.01 -6.88
N GLY A 39 -12.22 6.19 -5.69
CA GLY A 39 -13.04 5.18 -5.01
C GLY A 39 -12.27 4.04 -4.33
N ALA A 40 -10.93 4.04 -4.35
CA ALA A 40 -10.13 3.14 -3.52
C ALA A 40 -10.10 3.61 -2.05
N TYR A 41 -9.82 2.69 -1.13
CA TYR A 41 -9.57 3.05 0.27
C TYR A 41 -8.39 4.04 0.35
N ALA A 42 -8.53 5.07 1.17
CA ALA A 42 -7.52 6.12 1.34
C ALA A 42 -6.37 5.66 2.26
N ASP A 43 -5.68 4.60 1.83
CA ASP A 43 -4.49 4.03 2.44
C ASP A 43 -3.26 4.51 1.68
N LEU A 44 -2.42 5.32 2.32
CA LEU A 44 -1.23 5.92 1.71
C LEU A 44 -0.01 5.77 2.59
N LEU A 45 1.11 5.44 1.96
CA LEU A 45 2.44 5.45 2.55
C LEU A 45 3.34 6.36 1.70
N ILE A 46 3.81 7.46 2.28
CA ILE A 46 4.84 8.31 1.65
C ILE A 46 6.16 8.02 2.33
N ILE A 47 7.18 7.76 1.53
CA ILE A 47 8.55 7.48 1.98
C ILE A 47 9.54 8.45 1.36
N ASP A 48 10.66 8.64 2.04
CA ASP A 48 11.86 9.26 1.52
C ASP A 48 12.74 8.19 0.86
N GLY A 49 13.21 8.48 -0.36
CA GLY A 49 13.90 7.54 -1.24
C GLY A 49 13.03 6.92 -2.35
N ASN A 50 13.67 6.14 -3.22
CA ASN A 50 13.03 5.51 -4.37
C ASN A 50 12.82 4.01 -4.13
N PRO A 51 11.58 3.53 -3.95
CA PRO A 51 11.32 2.12 -3.69
C PRO A 51 11.61 1.23 -4.88
N LEU A 52 11.83 1.74 -6.10
CA LEU A 52 12.22 0.96 -7.27
C LEU A 52 13.70 0.55 -7.26
N GLU A 53 14.54 1.27 -6.51
CA GLU A 53 15.96 0.95 -6.32
C GLU A 53 16.17 -0.06 -5.17
N GLY A 54 15.15 -0.28 -4.34
CA GLY A 54 15.14 -1.30 -3.30
C GLY A 54 14.02 -1.07 -2.28
N VAL A 55 13.36 -2.16 -1.87
CA VAL A 55 12.18 -2.09 -0.98
C VAL A 55 12.52 -1.76 0.49
N ALA A 56 13.80 -1.68 0.86
CA ALA A 56 14.21 -1.42 2.24
C ALA A 56 13.67 -0.08 2.79
N CYS A 57 13.57 0.94 1.93
CA CYS A 57 13.00 2.24 2.28
C CYS A 57 11.49 2.18 2.61
N VAL A 58 10.78 1.13 2.18
CA VAL A 58 9.36 0.93 2.52
C VAL A 58 9.22 0.43 3.96
N ALA A 59 10.13 -0.43 4.42
CA ALA A 59 10.10 -1.04 5.75
C ALA A 59 10.78 -0.19 6.84
N ASN A 60 11.61 0.78 6.45
CA ASN A 60 12.33 1.63 7.39
C ASN A 60 11.41 2.74 7.95
N THR A 61 11.25 2.79 9.25
CA THR A 61 10.40 3.80 9.91
C THR A 61 10.95 5.22 9.81
N GLU A 62 12.26 5.40 9.64
CA GLU A 62 12.92 6.70 9.46
C GLU A 62 12.55 7.35 8.12
N THR A 63 12.40 6.53 7.08
CA THR A 63 12.07 6.99 5.71
C THR A 63 10.58 7.23 5.53
N GLN A 64 9.70 6.54 6.26
CA GLN A 64 8.25 6.76 6.20
C GLN A 64 7.86 8.16 6.71
N LYS A 65 7.48 9.08 5.82
CA LYS A 65 7.10 10.46 6.17
C LYS A 65 5.61 10.64 6.43
N LEU A 66 4.76 9.88 5.75
CA LEU A 66 3.32 9.89 5.96
C LEU A 66 2.79 8.45 6.02
N ILE A 67 1.95 8.18 7.02
CA ILE A 67 1.14 6.96 7.09
C ILE A 67 -0.31 7.39 7.23
N MET A 68 -1.12 7.10 6.22
CA MET A 68 -2.57 7.29 6.22
C MET A 68 -3.23 5.93 6.07
N LYS A 69 -4.27 5.70 6.86
CA LYS A 69 -5.13 4.52 6.75
C LYS A 69 -6.57 4.98 6.83
N ASP A 70 -7.40 4.58 5.88
CA ASP A 70 -8.82 4.92 5.81
C ASP A 70 -9.05 6.45 5.93
N GLY A 71 -8.22 7.23 5.23
CA GLY A 71 -8.26 8.70 5.26
C GLY A 71 -7.75 9.32 6.57
N LYS A 72 -7.52 8.52 7.61
CA LYS A 72 -6.98 8.97 8.89
C LYS A 72 -5.46 8.96 8.86
N VAL A 73 -4.86 10.08 9.23
CA VAL A 73 -3.40 10.23 9.35
C VAL A 73 -2.93 9.66 10.69
N TYR A 74 -1.98 8.71 10.64
CA TYR A 74 -1.36 8.08 11.81
C TYR A 74 0.09 8.55 12.05
N LYS A 75 0.78 8.95 10.99
CA LYS A 75 2.10 9.59 11.04
C LYS A 75 2.15 10.68 10.00
N ASN A 76 2.68 11.84 10.37
CA ASN A 76 3.01 12.92 9.43
C ASN A 76 4.26 13.67 9.92
N SER A 77 5.32 13.58 9.14
CA SER A 77 6.59 14.28 9.33
C SER A 77 7.12 14.83 7.99
N LEU A 78 6.19 15.22 7.12
CA LEU A 78 6.49 15.92 5.86
C LEU A 78 7.09 17.31 6.12
#